data_AF-A0A1C5TBE2-F1
#
_entry.id   AF-A0A1C5TBE2-F1
#
_cell.length_a   1.000
_cell.length_b   1.000
_cell.length_c   1.000
_cell.angle_alpha   90.00
_cell.angle_beta   90.00
_cell.angle_gamma   90.00
#
_symmetry.space_group_name_H-M   'P 1'
#
loop_
_entity.id
_entity.type
_entity.pdbx_description
1 polymer ?
#
loop_
_entity_poly.entity_id
_entity_poly.type
_entity_poly.pdbx_seq_one_letter_code
_entity_poly.pdbx_strand_id
1 'polypeptide(L)'
;MSDVNKIPEGSCPHCSPAPAEEPCCAPAEGSTGCGCRHKQRTEEEYKHLITRLNRIEGQIRGIRSMVEKDVYCTDILVQAAAARSALNGFTRELIDQHLSTCVAEDLKNGGEEKLQEFLWILNKLV
;
A
#
# COMPACT_ATOMS: atom_id res chain seq x y z
N MET A 1 -12.81 -2.30 -26.94
CA MET A 1 -11.54 -1.93 -26.28
C MET A 1 -11.88 -1.69 -24.82
N SER A 2 -11.63 -2.69 -23.98
CA SER A 2 -11.94 -2.62 -22.55
C SER A 2 -10.81 -1.86 -21.85
N ASP A 3 -11.15 -0.82 -21.09
CA ASP A 3 -10.22 0.09 -20.44
C ASP A 3 -9.30 -0.65 -19.45
N VAL A 4 -8.06 -0.91 -19.86
CA VAL A 4 -7.01 -1.61 -19.09
C VAL A 4 -6.57 -0.86 -17.82
N ASN A 5 -7.09 0.36 -17.61
CA ASN A 5 -6.78 1.23 -16.46
C ASN A 5 -7.94 1.38 -15.46
N LYS A 6 -9.02 0.61 -15.60
CA LYS A 6 -10.14 0.70 -14.64
C LYS A 6 -9.87 -0.25 -13.45
N ILE A 7 -9.75 0.32 -12.25
CA ILE A 7 -9.84 -0.43 -10.99
C ILE A 7 -11.18 -1.18 -11.00
N PRO A 8 -11.26 -2.48 -10.65
CA PRO A 8 -12.56 -3.10 -10.42
C PRO A 8 -13.22 -2.40 -9.22
N GLU A 9 -14.16 -1.50 -9.51
CA GLU A 9 -14.85 -0.69 -8.50
C GLU A 9 -15.72 -1.57 -7.61
N GLY A 10 -15.16 -1.93 -6.45
CA GLY A 10 -15.92 -2.33 -5.26
C GLY A 10 -15.99 -1.14 -4.31
N SER A 11 -16.78 -0.12 -4.64
CA SER A 11 -17.08 0.98 -3.72
C SER A 11 -18.01 0.46 -2.63
N CYS A 12 -17.47 0.14 -1.45
CA CYS A 12 -18.28 -0.10 -0.27
C CYS A 12 -18.69 1.28 0.30
N PRO A 13 -19.99 1.63 0.35
CA PRO A 13 -20.45 2.95 0.78
C PRO A 13 -20.21 3.24 2.28
N HIS A 14 -19.63 2.31 3.03
CA HIS A 14 -19.34 2.42 4.46
C HIS A 14 -17.87 2.71 4.81
N CYS A 15 -16.95 2.77 3.84
CA CYS A 15 -15.53 2.96 4.11
C CYS A 15 -15.03 4.36 3.76
N SER A 16 -15.41 5.37 4.55
CA SER A 16 -14.65 6.62 4.74
C SER A 16 -15.23 7.48 5.87
N PRO A 17 -14.38 8.13 6.69
CA PRO A 17 -13.38 7.57 7.59
C PRO A 17 -13.90 7.63 9.04
N ALA A 18 -13.96 6.50 9.76
CA ALA A 18 -14.18 6.50 11.20
C ALA A 18 -12.81 6.44 11.92
N PRO A 19 -12.64 7.12 13.07
CA PRO A 19 -11.35 7.27 13.74
C PRO A 19 -10.81 5.91 14.21
N ALA A 20 -9.50 5.89 14.46
CA ALA A 20 -8.64 4.72 14.63
C ALA A 20 -8.92 3.76 15.82
N GLU A 21 -10.18 3.60 16.26
CA GLU A 21 -10.49 2.83 17.48
C GLU A 21 -11.60 1.78 17.34
N GLU A 22 -12.25 1.58 16.18
CA GLU A 22 -13.26 0.53 16.00
C GLU A 22 -12.88 -0.50 14.91
N PRO A 23 -12.86 -1.82 15.22
CA PRO A 23 -12.74 -2.85 14.19
C PRO A 23 -14.00 -2.83 13.33
N CYS A 24 -13.82 -2.75 12.01
CA CYS A 24 -14.90 -2.47 11.06
C CYS A 24 -16.07 -3.47 11.00
N CYS A 25 -16.11 -4.55 11.78
CA CYS A 25 -17.22 -5.52 11.79
C CYS A 25 -17.30 -6.27 13.14
N ALA A 26 -18.41 -6.12 13.88
CA ALA A 26 -18.86 -7.18 14.77
C ALA A 26 -19.44 -8.32 13.91
N PRO A 27 -19.21 -9.61 14.25
CA PRO A 27 -19.77 -10.71 13.49
C PRO A 27 -21.28 -10.75 13.70
N ALA A 28 -22.06 -10.23 12.76
CA ALA A 28 -23.49 -10.51 12.69
C ALA A 28 -23.67 -11.94 12.14
N GLU A 29 -24.34 -12.79 12.92
CA GLU A 29 -24.63 -14.17 12.58
C GLU A 29 -25.34 -14.25 11.22
N GLY A 30 -24.76 -15.01 10.28
CA GLY A 30 -25.41 -15.33 9.00
C GLY A 30 -25.04 -14.48 7.78
N SER A 31 -23.95 -13.70 7.82
CA SER A 31 -23.40 -13.01 6.63
C SER A 31 -22.16 -13.72 6.09
N THR A 32 -22.30 -14.44 4.97
CA THR A 32 -21.15 -14.94 4.20
C THR A 32 -20.51 -13.78 3.44
N GLY A 33 -19.44 -13.23 4.02
CA GLY A 33 -18.40 -12.47 3.33
C GLY A 33 -18.57 -10.96 3.35
N CYS A 34 -18.01 -10.27 4.35
CA CYS A 34 -17.66 -8.86 4.15
C CYS A 34 -16.53 -8.78 3.12
N GLY A 35 -16.78 -8.11 1.99
CA GLY A 35 -15.78 -7.72 0.97
C GLY A 35 -14.79 -6.65 1.45
N CYS A 36 -14.36 -6.76 2.69
CA CYS A 36 -13.43 -5.86 3.33
C CYS A 36 -12.01 -6.12 2.74
N ARG A 37 -11.59 -5.40 1.69
CA ARG A 37 -10.25 -5.49 1.06
C ARG A 37 -9.09 -4.97 1.95
N HIS A 38 -9.32 -4.83 3.24
CA HIS A 38 -8.39 -4.23 4.19
C HIS A 38 -7.85 -5.29 5.16
N LYS A 39 -6.52 -5.42 5.23
CA LYS A 39 -5.84 -6.13 6.33
C LYS A 39 -5.97 -5.29 7.60
N GLN A 40 -6.47 -5.89 8.68
CA GLN A 40 -6.30 -5.32 10.02
C GLN A 40 -4.82 -5.43 10.41
N ARG A 41 -4.17 -4.28 10.58
CA ARG A 41 -2.76 -4.21 10.97
C ARG A 41 -2.66 -4.08 12.47
N THR A 42 -1.63 -4.69 13.04
CA THR A 42 -1.27 -4.39 14.42
C THR A 42 -0.79 -2.94 14.55
N GLU A 43 -0.88 -2.39 15.75
CA GLU A 43 -0.40 -1.05 16.06
C GLU A 43 1.10 -0.89 15.74
N GLU A 44 1.89 -1.94 15.95
CA GLU A 44 3.32 -1.96 15.62
C GLU A 44 3.57 -1.93 14.11
N GLU A 45 2.85 -2.74 13.33
CA GLU A 45 2.93 -2.72 11.86
C GLU A 45 2.53 -1.35 11.29
N TYR A 46 1.46 -0.76 11.82
CA TYR A 46 1.02 0.57 11.41
C TYR A 46 2.10 1.62 11.68
N LYS A 47 2.61 1.68 12.91
CA LYS A 47 3.69 2.60 13.30
C LYS A 47 4.95 2.40 12.47
N HIS A 48 5.32 1.17 12.15
CA HIS A 48 6.47 0.85 11.31
C HIS A 48 6.33 1.45 9.90
N LEU A 49 5.19 1.20 9.24
CA LEU A 49 4.92 1.72 7.89
C LEU A 49 4.91 3.26 7.86
N ILE A 50 4.26 3.89 8.84
CA ILE A 50 4.23 5.35 8.97
C ILE A 50 5.64 5.91 9.19
N THR A 51 6.45 5.27 10.04
CA THR A 51 7.84 5.71 10.28
C THR A 51 8.68 5.68 9.00
N ARG A 52 8.50 4.66 8.15
CA ARG A 52 9.19 4.58 6.85
C ARG A 52 8.73 5.70 5.91
N LEU A 53 7.43 5.96 5.85
CA LEU A 53 6.87 7.05 5.03
C LEU A 53 7.38 8.42 5.48
N ASN A 54 7.43 8.68 6.79
CA ASN A 54 7.96 9.94 7.34
C ASN A 54 9.42 10.17 6.93
N ARG A 55 10.24 9.10 6.88
CA ARG A 55 11.62 9.17 6.40
C ARG A 55 11.70 9.50 4.91
N ILE A 56 10.88 8.83 4.10
CA ILE A 56 10.79 9.09 2.65
C ILE A 56 10.36 10.53 2.39
N GLU A 57 9.34 11.01 3.11
CA GLU A 57 8.88 12.39 3.02
C GLU A 57 10.00 13.39 3.34
N GLY A 58 10.78 13.12 4.40
CA GLY A 58 11.97 13.91 4.74
C GLY A 58 13.00 13.95 3.60
N GLN A 59 13.22 12.84 2.90
CA GLN A 59 14.10 12.80 1.72
C GLN A 59 13.56 13.66 0.58
N ILE A 60 12.26 13.59 0.28
CA ILE A 60 11.63 14.41 -0.76
C ILE A 60 11.73 15.90 -0.43
N ARG A 61 11.46 16.27 0.83
CA ARG A 61 11.63 17.66 1.32
C ARG A 61 13.10 18.11 1.18
N GLY A 62 14.05 17.25 1.50
CA GLY A 62 15.48 17.51 1.33
C GLY A 62 15.87 17.78 -0.12
N ILE A 63 15.43 16.91 -1.05
CA ILE A 63 15.65 17.08 -2.49
C ILE A 63 15.08 18.42 -2.99
N ARG A 64 13.85 18.75 -2.58
CA ARG A 64 13.24 20.05 -2.91
C ARG A 64 14.13 21.22 -2.47
N SER A 65 14.61 21.21 -1.22
CA SER A 65 15.50 22.26 -0.72
C SER A 65 16.85 22.30 -1.43
N MET A 66 17.36 21.19 -1.95
CA MET A 66 18.58 21.18 -2.77
C MET A 66 18.36 21.88 -4.11
N VAL A 67 17.20 21.66 -4.76
CA VAL A 67 16.83 22.37 -5.99
C VAL A 67 16.66 23.87 -5.74
N GLU A 68 15.96 24.25 -4.66
CA GLU A 68 15.76 25.66 -4.29
C GLU A 68 17.08 26.40 -4.01
N LYS A 69 18.13 25.67 -3.62
CA LYS A 69 19.48 26.20 -3.33
C LYS A 69 20.46 26.06 -4.49
N ASP A 70 20.00 25.61 -5.66
CA ASP A 70 20.84 25.38 -6.85
C ASP A 70 22.05 24.46 -6.55
N VAL A 71 21.83 23.41 -5.77
CA VAL A 71 22.86 22.41 -5.44
C VAL A 71 23.25 21.63 -6.69
N TYR A 72 24.51 21.21 -6.76
CA TYR A 72 25.05 20.45 -7.89
C TYR A 72 24.21 19.22 -8.24
N CYS A 73 23.89 19.09 -9.53
CA CYS A 73 22.96 18.09 -10.03
C CYS A 73 23.31 16.65 -9.62
N THR A 74 24.60 16.31 -9.56
CA THR A 74 25.04 14.96 -9.17
C THR A 74 24.63 14.62 -7.73
N ASP A 75 24.70 15.58 -6.80
CA ASP A 75 24.29 15.35 -5.42
C ASP A 75 22.76 15.18 -5.31
N ILE A 76 22.01 15.96 -6.09
CA ILE A 76 20.55 15.82 -6.20
C ILE A 76 20.19 14.43 -6.74
N LEU A 77 20.88 13.95 -7.76
CA LEU A 77 20.65 12.62 -8.34
C LEU A 77 20.94 11.51 -7.33
N VAL A 78 21.99 11.63 -6.51
CA VAL A 78 22.28 10.67 -5.43
C VAL A 78 21.15 10.63 -4.40
N GLN A 79 20.64 11.79 -3.97
CA GLN A 79 19.52 11.84 -3.01
C GLN A 79 18.21 11.32 -3.63
N ALA A 80 17.93 11.63 -4.90
CA ALA A 80 16.79 11.10 -5.62
C ALA A 80 16.85 9.56 -5.75
N ALA A 81 18.02 9.00 -6.03
CA ALA A 81 18.24 7.56 -6.06
C ALA A 81 18.01 6.92 -4.68
N ALA A 82 18.47 7.57 -3.60
CA ALA A 82 18.23 7.12 -2.24
C ALA A 82 16.74 7.12 -1.87
N ALA A 83 15.99 8.17 -2.23
CA ALA A 83 14.55 8.26 -2.00
C ALA A 83 13.78 7.18 -2.78
N ARG A 84 14.15 6.95 -4.06
CA ARG A 84 13.57 5.88 -4.88
C ARG A 84 13.83 4.50 -4.28
N SER A 85 15.04 4.25 -3.78
CA SER A 85 15.39 2.99 -3.12
C SER A 85 14.57 2.76 -1.86
N ALA A 86 14.40 3.80 -1.03
CA ALA A 86 13.57 3.74 0.17
C ALA A 86 12.10 3.44 -0.16
N LEU A 87 11.55 4.09 -1.20
CA LEU A 87 10.19 3.83 -1.69
C LEU A 87 10.04 2.40 -2.20
N ASN A 88 10.98 1.90 -3.00
CA ASN A 88 10.97 0.51 -3.47
C ASN A 88 10.99 -0.48 -2.30
N GLY A 89 11.78 -0.19 -1.26
CA GLY A 89 11.82 -1.01 -0.04
C GLY A 89 10.51 -1.00 0.73
N PHE A 90 9.77 0.13 0.74
CA PHE A 90 8.44 0.23 1.33
C PHE A 90 7.41 -0.57 0.51
N THR A 91 7.43 -0.43 -0.82
CA THR A 91 6.55 -1.18 -1.72
C THR A 91 6.74 -2.69 -1.56
N ARG A 92 8.00 -3.16 -1.46
CA ARG A 92 8.29 -4.59 -1.22
C ARG A 92 7.70 -5.11 0.07
N GLU A 93 7.74 -4.32 1.15
CA GLU A 93 7.14 -4.71 2.42
C GLU A 93 5.62 -4.85 2.30
N LEU A 94 4.94 -3.93 1.61
CA LEU A 94 3.50 -4.04 1.37
C LEU A 94 3.14 -5.26 0.52
N ILE A 95 3.95 -5.59 -0.49
CA ILE A 95 3.77 -6.81 -1.30
C ILE A 95 3.88 -8.05 -0.42
N ASP A 96 4.93 -8.14 0.39
CA ASP A 96 5.17 -9.29 1.26
C ASP A 96 4.02 -9.50 2.26
N GLN A 97 3.54 -8.40 2.86
CA GLN A 97 2.36 -8.43 3.72
C GLN A 97 1.09 -8.86 2.97
N HIS A 98 0.85 -8.35 1.76
CA HIS A 98 -0.33 -8.70 0.98
C HIS A 98 -0.35 -10.17 0.53
N LEU A 99 0.80 -10.68 0.11
CA LEU A 99 0.98 -12.08 -0.27
C LEU A 99 0.79 -13.03 0.91
N SER A 100 1.40 -12.72 2.05
CA SER A 100 1.38 -13.58 3.24
C SER A 100 0.04 -13.61 3.97
N THR A 101 -0.80 -12.58 3.81
CA THR A 101 -2.14 -12.54 4.44
C THR A 101 -3.25 -12.67 3.40
N CYS A 102 -3.52 -11.61 2.63
CA CYS A 102 -4.74 -11.50 1.85
C CYS A 102 -4.81 -12.58 0.77
N VAL A 103 -3.74 -12.74 -0.01
CA VAL A 103 -3.66 -13.72 -1.10
C VAL A 103 -3.56 -15.14 -0.54
N ALA A 104 -2.74 -15.38 0.49
CA ALA A 104 -2.62 -16.70 1.10
C ALA A 104 -3.95 -17.21 1.70
N GLU A 105 -4.72 -16.33 2.33
CA GLU A 105 -6.06 -16.66 2.85
C GLU A 105 -7.06 -16.94 1.73
N ASP A 106 -7.07 -16.14 0.67
CA ASP A 106 -7.95 -16.32 -0.48
C ASP A 106 -7.72 -17.69 -1.14
N LEU A 107 -6.46 -18.03 -1.40
CA LEU A 107 -6.07 -19.32 -1.98
C LEU A 107 -6.43 -20.49 -1.07
N LYS A 108 -6.26 -20.37 0.25
CA LYS A 108 -6.68 -21.41 1.22
C LYS A 108 -8.19 -21.65 1.20
N ASN A 109 -8.96 -20.62 0.89
CA ASN A 109 -10.42 -20.68 0.77
C ASN A 109 -10.89 -21.08 -0.64
N GLY A 110 -9.95 -21.42 -1.56
CA GLY A 110 -10.26 -21.78 -2.94
C GLY A 110 -10.59 -20.60 -3.86
N GLY A 111 -10.34 -19.37 -3.41
CA GLY A 111 -10.48 -18.15 -4.19
C GLY A 111 -9.20 -17.77 -4.93
N GLU A 112 -9.35 -17.13 -6.09
CA GLU A 112 -8.23 -16.61 -6.89
C GLU A 112 -8.33 -15.10 -7.16
N GLU A 113 -9.37 -14.41 -6.65
CA GLU A 113 -9.63 -13.00 -6.95
C GLU A 113 -8.44 -12.12 -6.54
N LYS A 114 -7.94 -12.30 -5.32
CA LYS A 114 -6.86 -11.46 -4.79
C LYS A 114 -5.52 -11.77 -5.46
N LEU A 115 -5.33 -13.00 -5.92
CA LEU A 115 -4.17 -13.36 -6.74
C LEU A 115 -4.19 -12.63 -8.08
N GLN A 116 -5.35 -12.59 -8.75
CA GLN A 116 -5.49 -11.86 -10.02
C GLN A 116 -5.28 -10.34 -9.83
N GLU A 117 -5.80 -9.77 -8.74
CA GLU A 117 -5.55 -8.37 -8.38
C GLU A 117 -4.06 -8.10 -8.16
N PHE A 118 -3.36 -8.99 -7.42
CA PHE A 118 -1.93 -8.88 -7.21
C PHE A 118 -1.12 -8.93 -8.51
N LEU A 119 -1.43 -9.88 -9.40
CA LEU A 119 -0.77 -10.00 -10.71
C LEU A 119 -0.99 -8.76 -11.57
N TRP A 120 -2.16 -8.13 -11.50
CA TRP A 120 -2.42 -6.85 -12.17
C TRP A 120 -1.55 -5.72 -11.60
N ILE A 121 -1.40 -5.64 -10.28
CA ILE A 121 -0.56 -4.62 -9.61
C ILE A 121 0.92 -4.82 -9.96
N LEU A 122 1.42 -6.06 -10.03
CA LEU A 122 2.82 -6.34 -10.34
C LEU A 122 3.27 -5.73 -11.67
N ASN A 123 2.41 -5.74 -12.68
CA ASN A 123 2.70 -5.13 -13.99
C ASN A 123 2.85 -3.60 -13.96
N LYS A 124 2.48 -2.95 -12.85
CA LYS A 124 2.65 -1.50 -12.64
C LYS A 124 3.89 -1.15 -11.84
N LEU A 125 4.52 -2.14 -11.21
CA LEU A 125 5.66 -1.96 -10.30
C LEU A 125 7.02 -2.29 -10.93
N VAL A 126 7.00 -2.94 -12.10
CA VAL A 126 8.16 -3.22 -12.98
C VAL A 126 8.18 -2.20 -14.10
#